data_AF-A0A6P2PV98-F1
#
_entry.id   AF-A0A6P2PV98-F1
#
_cell.length_a   1.000
_cell.length_b   1.000
_cell.length_c   1.000
_cell.angle_alpha   90.00
_cell.angle_beta   90.00
_cell.angle_gamma   90.00
#
_symmetry.space_group_name_H-M   'P 1'
#
loop_
_entity.id
_entity.type
_entity.pdbx_description
1 polymer ?
#
loop_
_entity_poly.entity_id
_entity_poly.type
_entity_poly.pdbx_seq_one_letter_code
_entity_poly.pdbx_strand_id
1 'polypeptide(L)'
;MTASQRYAALFGVFAPLSIATIGGGQAIIADIQRQVVDVHHWMTATQFVNDFAIARMAPGPGSLLATLIGWQVAGFWGAVIATLALFGPTAFLIYGVAHLWRRHQGARWQIALEAGLRPVAAGMILASVWVLLQALDGGWAARAIAVASTLCVMYTRIHALLLIAIGALLLVGVHALGM
;
A
#
# COMPACT_ATOMS: atom_id res chain seq x y z
N MET A 1 12.44 26.41 -14.28
CA MET A 1 13.20 25.14 -14.14
C MET A 1 13.58 24.63 -15.53
N THR A 2 14.86 24.38 -15.76
CA THR A 2 15.33 23.69 -16.98
C THR A 2 14.92 22.21 -16.94
N ALA A 3 14.91 21.53 -18.09
CA ALA A 3 14.53 20.11 -18.18
C ALA A 3 15.36 19.22 -17.23
N SER A 4 16.68 19.46 -17.13
CA SER A 4 17.57 18.74 -16.23
C SER A 4 17.22 18.92 -14.75
N GLN A 5 16.80 20.12 -14.33
CA GLN A 5 16.39 20.39 -12.95
C GLN A 5 15.10 19.65 -12.58
N ARG A 6 14.16 19.49 -13.53
CA ARG A 6 12.92 18.73 -13.30
C ARG A 6 13.20 17.25 -13.09
N TYR A 7 14.11 16.68 -13.88
CA TYR A 7 14.53 15.29 -13.74
C TYR A 7 15.22 15.01 -12.40
N ALA A 8 16.16 15.88 -12.01
CA ALA A 8 16.85 15.76 -10.72
C ALA A 8 15.88 15.88 -9.55
N ALA A 9 14.91 16.79 -9.63
CA ALA A 9 13.90 16.96 -8.59
C ALA A 9 12.95 15.77 -8.50
N LEU A 10 12.46 15.23 -9.62
CA LEU A 10 11.66 13.99 -9.63
C LEU A 10 12.41 12.84 -8.96
N PHE A 11 13.68 12.65 -9.32
CA PHE A 11 14.51 11.62 -8.69
C PHE A 11 14.67 11.86 -7.18
N GLY A 12 14.95 13.10 -6.77
CA GLY A 12 15.12 13.48 -5.36
C GLY A 12 13.86 13.31 -4.50
N VAL A 13 12.67 13.41 -5.10
CA VAL A 13 11.39 13.17 -4.41
C VAL A 13 11.08 11.68 -4.32
N PHE A 14 11.12 10.97 -5.45
CA PHE A 14 10.63 9.59 -5.51
C PHE A 14 11.64 8.56 -4.98
N ALA A 15 12.95 8.82 -5.05
CA ALA A 15 13.96 7.86 -4.58
C ALA A 15 13.96 7.65 -3.05
N PRO A 16 13.87 8.68 -2.19
CA PRO A 16 13.71 8.47 -0.76
C PRO A 16 12.36 7.84 -0.41
N LEU A 17 11.28 8.23 -1.09
CA LEU A 17 9.95 7.65 -0.89
C LEU A 17 9.91 6.16 -1.24
N SER A 18 10.69 5.73 -2.23
CA SER A 18 10.89 4.31 -2.57
C SER A 18 11.30 3.49 -1.35
N ILE A 19 12.25 4.00 -0.56
CA ILE A 19 12.80 3.33 0.62
C ILE A 19 11.84 3.45 1.80
N ALA A 20 11.13 4.57 1.92
CA ALA A 20 10.15 4.84 2.98
C ALA A 20 8.81 4.09 2.82
N THR A 21 8.67 3.23 1.80
CA THR A 21 7.44 2.45 1.52
C THR A 21 7.28 1.24 2.46
N ILE A 22 7.29 1.49 3.77
CA ILE A 22 7.08 0.47 4.80
C ILE A 22 5.57 0.24 4.93
N GLY A 23 5.10 -0.97 4.61
CA GLY A 23 3.67 -1.30 4.58
C GLY A 23 3.01 -1.25 3.18
N GLY A 24 3.81 -1.05 2.13
CA GLY A 24 3.37 -1.08 0.73
C GLY A 24 3.10 0.30 0.14
N GLY A 25 2.92 0.36 -1.19
CA GLY A 25 2.87 1.63 -1.96
C GLY A 25 1.78 2.62 -1.57
N GLN A 26 0.84 2.22 -0.70
CA GLN A 26 -0.22 3.10 -0.18
C GLN A 26 0.29 4.06 0.90
N ALA A 27 1.27 3.63 1.69
CA ALA A 27 1.77 4.39 2.83
C ALA A 27 2.37 5.74 2.42
N ILE A 28 2.91 5.84 1.21
CA ILE A 28 3.62 7.02 0.72
C ILE A 28 2.73 8.00 -0.06
N ILE A 29 1.43 7.70 -0.27
CA ILE A 29 0.56 8.54 -1.12
C ILE A 29 0.42 9.95 -0.55
N ALA A 30 0.21 10.06 0.76
CA ALA A 30 0.11 11.35 1.44
C ALA A 30 1.39 12.17 1.29
N ASP A 31 2.56 11.53 1.41
CA ASP A 31 3.85 12.18 1.19
C ASP A 31 4.08 12.59 -0.26
N ILE A 32 3.66 11.78 -1.23
CA ILE A 32 3.71 12.14 -2.65
C ILE A 32 2.83 13.39 -2.89
N GLN A 33 1.60 13.40 -2.38
CA GLN A 33 0.70 14.55 -2.53
C GLN A 33 1.34 15.81 -1.95
N ARG A 34 1.85 15.74 -0.72
CA ARG A 34 2.53 16.86 -0.08
C ARG A 34 3.71 17.37 -0.90
N GLN A 35 4.57 16.48 -1.39
CA GLN A 35 5.75 16.89 -2.15
C GLN A 35 5.38 17.49 -3.51
N VAL A 36 4.44 16.88 -4.22
CA VAL A 36 4.10 17.25 -5.60
C VAL A 36 3.17 18.47 -5.65
N VAL A 37 2.25 18.61 -4.69
CA VAL A 37 1.27 19.72 -4.63
C VAL A 37 1.75 20.86 -3.75
N ASP A 38 2.23 20.59 -2.53
CA ASP A 38 2.49 21.64 -1.53
C ASP A 38 3.93 22.13 -1.51
N VAL A 39 4.92 21.27 -1.80
CA VAL A 39 6.35 21.65 -1.77
C VAL A 39 6.83 22.11 -3.14
N HIS A 40 6.60 21.30 -4.18
CA HIS A 40 7.11 21.56 -5.53
C HIS A 40 6.09 22.25 -6.45
N HIS A 41 4.82 22.31 -6.05
CA HIS A 41 3.73 22.91 -6.83
C HIS A 41 3.70 22.46 -8.30
N TRP A 42 4.02 21.19 -8.56
CA TRP A 42 4.04 20.61 -9.89
C TRP A 42 2.63 20.38 -10.45
N MET A 43 1.65 20.18 -9.58
CA MET A 43 0.24 20.02 -9.95
C MET A 43 -0.68 20.53 -8.83
N THR A 44 -1.94 20.77 -9.17
CA THR A 44 -2.96 21.13 -8.18
C THR A 44 -3.46 19.90 -7.43
N ALA A 45 -4.07 20.09 -6.25
CA ALA A 45 -4.70 19.01 -5.51
C ALA A 45 -5.76 18.27 -6.36
N THR A 46 -6.52 18.99 -7.19
CA THR A 46 -7.51 18.40 -8.10
C THR A 46 -6.87 17.54 -9.17
N GLN A 47 -5.76 18.01 -9.78
CA GLN A 47 -5.01 17.21 -10.75
C GLN A 47 -4.45 15.94 -10.12
N PHE A 48 -3.88 16.04 -8.91
CA PHE A 48 -3.39 14.89 -8.17
C PHE A 48 -4.49 13.85 -7.90
N VAL A 49 -5.68 14.30 -7.46
CA VAL A 49 -6.83 13.39 -7.22
C VAL A 49 -7.31 12.73 -8.52
N ASN A 50 -7.31 13.47 -9.63
CA ASN A 50 -7.67 12.90 -10.94
C ASN A 50 -6.65 11.85 -11.39
N ASP A 51 -5.36 12.14 -11.31
CA ASP A 51 -4.29 11.19 -11.65
C ASP A 51 -4.31 9.97 -10.72
N PHE A 52 -4.62 10.20 -9.43
CA PHE A 52 -4.84 9.13 -8.47
C PHE A 52 -6.00 8.22 -8.87
N ALA A 53 -7.15 8.79 -9.26
CA ALA A 53 -8.30 8.03 -9.73
C ALA A 53 -7.96 7.24 -11.00
N ILE A 54 -7.26 7.84 -11.96
CA ILE A 54 -6.80 7.17 -13.18
C ILE A 54 -5.88 5.99 -12.83
N ALA A 55 -4.92 6.19 -11.94
CA ALA A 55 -4.00 5.13 -11.49
C ALA A 55 -4.72 3.97 -10.80
N ARG A 56 -5.91 4.18 -10.23
CA ARG A 56 -6.74 3.14 -9.61
C ARG A 56 -7.66 2.41 -10.58
N MET A 57 -8.13 3.12 -11.61
CA MET A 57 -8.93 2.50 -12.67
C MET A 57 -8.07 1.68 -13.63
N ALA A 58 -6.81 2.07 -13.83
CA ALA A 58 -5.89 1.33 -14.67
C ALA A 58 -5.56 -0.04 -14.06
N PRO A 59 -5.63 -1.14 -14.83
CA PRO A 59 -5.16 -2.44 -14.36
C PRO A 59 -3.65 -2.39 -14.16
N GLY A 60 -3.20 -2.48 -12.90
CA GLY A 60 -1.78 -2.44 -12.59
C GLY A 60 -1.49 -2.08 -11.13
N PRO A 61 -0.20 -1.95 -10.77
CA PRO A 61 0.18 -1.57 -9.43
C PRO A 61 -0.15 -0.10 -9.17
N GLY A 62 -0.70 0.22 -7.99
CA GLY A 62 -1.06 1.61 -7.62
C GLY A 62 0.11 2.61 -7.65
N SER A 63 1.34 2.13 -7.77
CA SER A 63 2.56 2.93 -8.03
C SER A 63 2.59 3.59 -9.41
N LEU A 64 1.69 3.23 -10.34
CA LEU A 64 1.52 3.90 -11.64
C LEU A 64 1.28 5.41 -11.51
N LEU A 65 0.76 5.85 -10.37
CA LEU A 65 0.63 7.26 -10.02
C LEU A 65 1.95 8.03 -10.17
N ALA A 66 3.08 7.47 -9.71
CA ALA A 66 4.37 8.15 -9.83
C ALA A 66 4.79 8.34 -11.29
N THR A 67 4.48 7.37 -12.15
CA THR A 67 4.72 7.45 -13.60
C THR A 67 3.87 8.54 -14.25
N LEU A 68 2.57 8.63 -13.89
CA LEU A 68 1.66 9.69 -14.36
C LEU A 68 2.13 11.07 -13.90
N ILE A 69 2.52 11.22 -12.63
CA ILE A 69 3.08 12.46 -12.10
C ILE A 69 4.35 12.83 -12.89
N GLY A 70 5.28 11.89 -13.07
CA GLY A 70 6.50 12.12 -13.86
C GLY A 70 6.19 12.56 -15.30
N TRP A 71 5.17 11.97 -15.92
CA TRP A 71 4.69 12.37 -17.24
C TRP A 71 4.21 13.82 -17.28
N GLN A 72 3.40 14.24 -16.30
CA GLN A 72 2.88 15.61 -16.23
C GLN A 72 4.01 16.64 -16.00
N VAL A 73 5.02 16.32 -15.19
CA VAL A 73 6.10 17.24 -14.85
C VAL A 73 7.10 17.45 -15.99
N ALA A 74 7.52 16.36 -16.65
CA ALA A 74 8.61 16.42 -17.63
C ALA A 74 8.44 15.48 -18.84
N GLY A 75 7.20 15.12 -19.17
CA GLY A 75 6.84 14.29 -20.32
C GLY A 75 7.32 12.85 -20.20
N PHE A 76 7.51 12.19 -21.34
CA PHE A 76 7.93 10.79 -21.42
C PHE A 76 9.17 10.48 -20.56
N TRP A 77 10.21 11.32 -20.62
CA TRP A 77 11.42 11.14 -19.82
C TRP A 77 11.19 11.35 -18.33
N GLY A 78 10.28 12.26 -17.95
CA GLY A 78 9.87 12.42 -16.56
C GLY A 78 9.18 11.18 -16.00
N ALA A 79 8.32 10.53 -16.80
CA ALA A 79 7.68 9.28 -16.43
C ALA A 79 8.71 8.17 -16.18
N VAL A 80 9.65 7.96 -17.10
CA VAL A 80 10.72 6.96 -16.97
C VAL A 80 11.54 7.20 -15.70
N ILE A 81 11.94 8.45 -15.45
CA ILE A 81 12.77 8.80 -14.29
C ILE A 81 12.00 8.62 -12.99
N ALA A 82 10.74 9.03 -12.91
CA ALA A 82 9.92 8.84 -11.73
C ALA A 82 9.72 7.34 -11.42
N THR A 83 9.47 6.51 -12.43
CA THR A 83 9.37 5.05 -12.26
C THR A 83 10.70 4.45 -11.78
N LEU A 84 11.83 4.80 -12.41
CA LEU A 84 13.14 4.30 -12.01
C LEU A 84 13.54 4.79 -10.61
N ALA A 85 13.20 6.02 -10.25
CA ALA A 85 13.43 6.55 -8.91
C ALA A 85 12.58 5.81 -7.87
N LEU A 86 11.33 5.47 -8.20
CA LEU A 86 10.45 4.76 -7.28
C LEU A 86 10.81 3.28 -7.11
N PHE A 87 11.30 2.60 -8.15
CA PHE A 87 11.61 1.16 -8.09
C PHE A 87 13.09 0.84 -7.92
N GLY A 88 13.98 1.68 -8.44
CA GLY A 88 15.42 1.45 -8.45
C GLY A 88 16.02 1.27 -7.07
N PRO A 89 15.90 2.24 -6.15
CA PRO A 89 16.49 2.16 -4.81
C PRO A 89 16.06 0.91 -4.05
N THR A 90 14.76 0.62 -4.03
CA THR A 90 14.23 -0.58 -3.36
C THR A 90 14.65 -1.87 -4.04
N ALA A 91 14.75 -1.92 -5.38
CA ALA A 91 15.26 -3.10 -6.09
C ALA A 91 16.73 -3.38 -5.74
N PHE A 92 17.58 -2.34 -5.71
CA PHE A 92 18.98 -2.48 -5.29
C PHE A 92 19.11 -2.89 -3.83
N LEU A 93 18.30 -2.32 -2.93
CA LEU A 93 18.27 -2.71 -1.52
C LEU A 93 17.88 -4.17 -1.34
N ILE A 94 16.77 -4.61 -1.96
CA ILE A 94 16.32 -6.00 -1.89
C ILE A 94 17.36 -6.94 -2.47
N TYR A 95 17.98 -6.58 -3.60
CA TYR A 95 19.05 -7.37 -4.20
C TYR A 95 20.24 -7.51 -3.25
N GLY A 96 20.69 -6.43 -2.62
CA GLY A 96 21.78 -6.43 -1.64
C GLY A 96 21.46 -7.29 -0.42
N VAL A 97 20.26 -7.11 0.16
CA VAL A 97 19.77 -7.91 1.29
C VAL A 97 19.69 -9.38 0.90
N ALA A 98 19.09 -9.71 -0.25
CA ALA A 98 18.96 -11.09 -0.72
C ALA A 98 20.33 -11.74 -1.00
N HIS A 99 21.29 -10.99 -1.53
CA HIS A 99 22.65 -11.48 -1.74
C HIS A 99 23.34 -11.79 -0.40
N LEU A 100 23.27 -10.88 0.58
CA LEU A 100 23.82 -11.09 1.91
C LEU A 100 23.11 -12.26 2.62
N TRP A 101 21.80 -12.36 2.45
CA TRP A 101 20.99 -13.43 3.01
C TRP A 101 21.42 -14.80 2.48
N ARG A 102 21.58 -14.93 1.15
CA ARG A 102 22.08 -16.15 0.52
C ARG A 102 23.49 -16.51 0.98
N ARG A 103 24.38 -15.51 1.11
CA ARG A 103 25.78 -15.72 1.53
C ARG A 103 25.91 -16.25 2.96
N HIS A 104 24.99 -15.89 3.85
CA HIS A 104 25.01 -16.30 5.26
C HIS A 104 23.94 -17.35 5.61
N GLN A 105 23.41 -18.07 4.62
CA GLN A 105 22.42 -19.13 4.82
C GLN A 105 22.89 -20.13 5.89
N GLY A 106 22.11 -20.25 6.97
CA GLY A 106 22.38 -21.14 8.11
C GLY A 106 23.09 -20.48 9.30
N ALA A 107 23.39 -19.19 9.24
CA ALA A 107 23.95 -18.48 10.39
C ALA A 107 22.92 -18.32 11.53
N ARG A 108 23.37 -18.45 12.79
CA ARG A 108 22.50 -18.33 13.99
C ARG A 108 21.72 -17.02 14.04
N TRP A 109 22.27 -15.92 13.49
CA TRP A 109 21.59 -14.64 13.44
C TRP A 109 20.39 -14.63 12.47
N GLN A 110 20.45 -15.36 11.35
CA GLN A 110 19.33 -15.45 10.41
C GLN A 110 18.16 -16.23 11.00
N ILE A 111 18.45 -17.36 11.64
CA ILE A 111 17.44 -18.19 12.30
C ILE A 111 16.77 -17.41 13.44
N ALA A 112 17.56 -16.69 14.24
CA ALA A 112 17.04 -15.84 15.31
C ALA A 112 16.16 -14.70 14.76
N LEU A 113 16.60 -14.05 13.67
CA LEU A 113 15.86 -12.98 13.02
C LEU A 113 14.55 -13.49 12.42
N GLU A 114 14.57 -14.63 11.72
CA GLU A 114 13.38 -15.24 11.14
C GLU A 114 12.39 -15.70 12.22
N ALA A 115 12.88 -16.27 13.33
CA ALA A 115 12.06 -16.63 14.47
C ALA A 115 11.43 -15.41 15.16
N GLY A 116 12.10 -14.26 15.15
CA GLY A 116 11.57 -13.00 15.68
C GLY A 116 10.62 -12.28 14.72
N LEU A 117 10.90 -12.30 13.41
CA LEU A 117 10.08 -11.59 12.42
C LEU A 117 8.68 -12.21 12.27
N ARG A 118 8.58 -13.55 12.32
CA ARG A 118 7.31 -14.27 12.18
C ARG A 118 6.23 -13.82 13.18
N PRO A 119 6.47 -13.83 14.51
CA PRO A 119 5.48 -13.36 15.48
C PRO A 119 5.25 -11.85 15.40
N VAL A 120 6.26 -11.05 15.05
CA VAL A 120 6.09 -9.60 14.85
C VAL A 120 5.14 -9.32 13.69
N ALA A 121 5.31 -9.98 12.55
CA ALA A 121 4.41 -9.85 11.41
C ALA A 121 2.98 -10.28 11.77
N ALA A 122 2.82 -11.40 12.47
CA ALA A 122 1.51 -11.85 12.97
C ALA A 122 0.87 -10.81 13.92
N GLY A 123 1.66 -10.25 14.85
CA GLY A 123 1.22 -9.22 15.78
C GLY A 123 0.80 -7.93 15.07
N MET A 124 1.53 -7.49 14.04
CA MET A 124 1.16 -6.33 13.25
C MET A 124 -0.16 -6.55 12.49
N ILE A 125 -0.34 -7.72 11.88
CA ILE A 125 -1.61 -8.07 11.20
C ILE A 125 -2.76 -8.05 12.21
N LEU A 126 -2.58 -8.66 13.39
CA LEU A 126 -3.59 -8.66 14.46
C LEU A 126 -3.90 -7.24 14.94
N ALA A 127 -2.89 -6.38 15.08
CA ALA A 127 -3.09 -4.99 15.46
C ALA A 127 -3.89 -4.22 14.40
N SER A 128 -3.62 -4.42 13.10
CA SER A 128 -4.41 -3.82 12.02
C SER A 128 -5.87 -4.30 12.05
N VAL A 129 -6.11 -5.60 12.27
CA VAL A 129 -7.47 -6.15 12.43
C VAL A 129 -8.17 -5.52 13.63
N TRP A 130 -7.46 -5.35 14.75
CA TRP A 130 -8.03 -4.74 15.94
C TRP A 130 -8.46 -3.29 15.73
N VAL A 131 -7.64 -2.49 15.03
CA VAL A 131 -8.01 -1.12 14.64
C VAL A 131 -9.25 -1.11 13.76
N LEU A 132 -9.32 -2.02 12.77
CA LEU A 132 -10.48 -2.12 11.89
C LEU A 132 -11.75 -2.52 12.66
N LEU A 133 -11.65 -3.43 13.63
CA LEU A 133 -12.77 -3.84 14.48
C LEU A 133 -13.29 -2.72 15.38
N GLN A 134 -12.44 -1.78 15.79
CA GLN A 134 -12.86 -0.61 16.57
C GLN A 134 -13.53 0.45 15.71
N ALA A 135 -13.19 0.51 14.42
CA ALA A 135 -13.79 1.43 13.46
C ALA A 135 -15.19 0.98 12.97
N LEU A 136 -15.69 -0.17 13.42
CA LEU A 136 -17.03 -0.65 13.06
C LEU A 136 -18.10 0.04 13.90
N ASP A 137 -18.95 0.84 13.27
CA ASP A 137 -20.05 1.59 13.91
C ASP A 137 -21.18 0.70 14.46
N GLY A 138 -21.25 -0.58 14.07
CA GLY A 138 -22.32 -1.52 14.45
C GLY A 138 -22.22 -2.15 15.85
N GLY A 139 -21.40 -1.57 16.74
CA GLY A 139 -21.30 -1.97 18.15
C GLY A 139 -20.83 -3.41 18.38
N TRP A 140 -21.32 -4.05 19.45
CA TRP A 140 -20.92 -5.41 19.85
C TRP A 140 -21.40 -6.49 18.87
N ALA A 141 -22.53 -6.26 18.18
CA ALA A 141 -23.09 -7.17 17.18
C ALA A 141 -22.21 -7.25 15.92
N ALA A 142 -21.74 -6.10 15.40
CA ALA A 142 -20.80 -6.09 14.27
C ALA A 142 -19.46 -6.76 14.61
N ARG A 143 -18.96 -6.57 15.85
CA ARG A 143 -17.75 -7.24 16.33
C ARG A 143 -17.95 -8.75 16.45
N ALA A 144 -19.09 -9.21 16.96
CA ALA A 144 -19.42 -10.63 17.04
C ALA A 144 -19.53 -11.28 15.65
N ILE A 145 -20.18 -10.60 14.69
CA ILE A 145 -20.28 -11.05 13.30
C ILE A 145 -18.90 -11.11 12.63
N ALA A 146 -18.04 -10.12 12.86
CA ALA A 146 -16.68 -10.09 12.31
C ALA A 146 -15.79 -11.21 12.89
N VAL A 147 -15.90 -11.50 14.18
CA VAL A 147 -15.17 -12.62 14.81
C VAL A 147 -15.73 -13.97 14.32
N ALA A 148 -17.05 -14.11 14.27
CA ALA A 148 -17.70 -15.32 13.78
C ALA A 148 -17.37 -15.61 12.31
N SER A 149 -17.37 -14.58 11.45
CA SER A 149 -16.99 -14.71 10.04
C SER A 149 -15.52 -15.06 9.87
N THR A 150 -14.62 -14.44 10.65
CA THR A 150 -13.19 -14.76 10.67
C THR A 150 -12.95 -16.21 11.07
N LEU A 151 -13.59 -16.69 12.15
CA LEU A 151 -13.47 -18.08 12.60
C LEU A 151 -14.08 -19.05 11.59
N CYS A 152 -15.21 -18.70 10.96
CA CYS A 152 -15.83 -19.52 9.94
C CYS A 152 -14.94 -19.66 8.70
N VAL A 153 -14.27 -18.59 8.25
CA VAL A 153 -13.26 -18.67 7.16
C VAL A 153 -12.05 -19.50 7.56
N MET A 154 -11.61 -19.39 8.83
CA MET A 154 -10.42 -20.11 9.31
C MET A 154 -10.65 -21.62 9.42
N TYR A 155 -11.86 -22.04 9.81
CA TYR A 155 -12.20 -23.45 10.03
C TYR A 155 -12.89 -24.11 8.83
N THR A 156 -13.46 -23.34 7.90
CA THR A 156 -14.17 -23.88 6.74
C THR A 156 -13.49 -23.44 5.45
N ARG A 157 -13.25 -24.37 4.51
CA ARG A 157 -12.72 -24.05 3.15
C ARG A 157 -13.74 -23.34 2.25
N ILE A 158 -14.63 -22.53 2.83
CA ILE A 158 -15.65 -21.80 2.10
C ILE A 158 -15.00 -20.57 1.48
N HIS A 159 -15.27 -20.36 0.18
CA HIS A 159 -14.72 -19.24 -0.56
C HIS A 159 -15.17 -17.92 0.07
N ALA A 160 -14.21 -17.01 0.33
CA ALA A 160 -14.47 -15.70 0.94
C ALA A 160 -15.58 -14.90 0.22
N LEU A 161 -15.77 -15.13 -1.09
CA LEU A 161 -16.85 -14.54 -1.89
C LEU A 161 -18.26 -14.91 -1.38
N LEU A 162 -18.47 -16.13 -0.91
CA LEU A 162 -19.77 -16.60 -0.41
C LEU A 162 -20.09 -15.96 0.95
N LEU A 163 -19.08 -15.77 1.78
CA LEU A 163 -19.21 -15.10 3.07
C LEU A 163 -19.53 -13.61 2.92
N ILE A 164 -18.91 -12.94 1.94
CA ILE A 164 -19.23 -11.55 1.58
C ILE A 164 -20.66 -11.43 1.05
N ALA A 165 -21.11 -12.38 0.21
CA ALA A 165 -22.47 -12.40 -0.31
C ALA A 165 -23.54 -12.58 0.79
N ILE A 166 -23.29 -13.48 1.75
CA ILE A 166 -24.18 -13.69 2.90
C ILE A 166 -24.18 -12.45 3.81
N GLY A 167 -23.01 -11.85 4.07
CA GLY A 167 -22.90 -10.60 4.84
C GLY A 167 -23.66 -9.46 4.19
N ALA A 168 -23.56 -9.31 2.86
CA ALA A 168 -24.31 -8.31 2.10
C ALA A 168 -25.83 -8.56 2.16
N LEU A 169 -26.28 -9.81 2.02
CA LEU A 169 -27.70 -10.16 2.12
C LEU A 169 -28.28 -9.90 3.51
N LEU A 170 -27.53 -10.21 4.58
CA LEU A 170 -27.94 -9.91 5.95
C LEU A 170 -28.02 -8.41 6.20
N LEU A 171 -27.08 -7.63 5.70
CA LEU A 171 -27.08 -6.17 5.85
C LEU A 171 -28.26 -5.53 5.11
N VAL A 172 -28.55 -6.00 3.88
CA VAL A 172 -29.74 -5.57 3.13
C VAL A 172 -31.03 -5.97 3.84
N GLY A 173 -31.09 -7.18 4.41
CA GLY A 173 -32.25 -7.65 5.18
C GLY A 173 -32.51 -6.84 6.45
N VAL A 174 -31.46 -6.49 7.20
CA VAL A 174 -31.57 -5.65 8.40
C VAL A 174 -32.02 -4.23 8.03
N HIS A 175 -31.48 -3.66 6.95
CA HIS A 175 -31.87 -2.32 6.49
C HIS A 175 -33.29 -2.29 5.93
N ALA A 176 -33.75 -3.37 5.28
CA ALA A 176 -35.13 -3.51 4.81
C ALA A 176 -36.16 -3.69 5.93
N LEU A 177 -35.74 -4.12 7.12
CA LEU A 177 -36.58 -4.25 8.32
C LEU A 177 -36.67 -2.96 9.15
N GLY A 178 -36.01 -1.87 8.74
CA GLY A 178 -36.22 -0.53 9.30
C GLY A 178 -35.71 -0.34 10.73
N MET A 179 -34.61 -0.99 11.09
CA MET A 179 -33.82 -0.66 12.29
C MET A 179 -32.46 -0.07 11.91
#